data_AF-A0A4Y2GGA8-F1
#
_entry.id   AF-A0A4Y2GGA8-F1
#
_cell.length_a   1.000
_cell.length_b   1.000
_cell.length_c   1.000
_cell.angle_alpha   90.00
_cell.angle_beta   90.00
_cell.angle_gamma   90.00
#
_symmetry.space_group_name_H-M   'P 1'
#
loop_
_entity.id
_entity.type
_entity.pdbx_description
1 polymer ?
#
loop_
_entity_poly.entity_id
_entity_poly.type
_entity_poly.pdbx_seq_one_letter_code
_entity_poly.pdbx_strand_id
1 'polypeptide(L)'
;MSKKTTETENKYHSSKLELMAIECRTLSAEDQVPMMQHADDTLKELILILENNNEDRTKEEKQKVQDYVLKRNRLFRVINDGERERLLFVIPKSIRKSIVVKFHDLL
;
A
#
# COMPACT_ATOMS: atom_id res chain seq x y z
N MET A 1 0.70 29.54 -1.27
CA MET A 1 -0.49 29.44 -2.16
C MET A 1 -1.07 28.04 -2.03
N SER A 2 -2.01 27.84 -1.10
CA SER A 2 -2.66 26.53 -0.90
C SER A 2 -3.68 26.33 -2.02
N LYS A 3 -3.46 25.35 -2.90
CA LYS A 3 -4.41 25.03 -3.98
C LYS A 3 -5.69 24.48 -3.32
N LYS A 4 -6.73 25.31 -3.23
CA LYS A 4 -8.06 24.89 -2.78
C LYS A 4 -8.57 23.83 -3.77
N THR A 5 -8.71 22.61 -3.29
CA THR A 5 -9.31 21.50 -4.03
C THR A 5 -10.75 21.86 -4.36
N THR A 6 -11.10 21.84 -5.65
CA THR A 6 -12.43 22.21 -6.13
C THR A 6 -13.47 21.15 -5.77
N GLU A 7 -14.74 21.52 -5.69
CA GLU A 7 -15.85 20.60 -5.36
C GLU A 7 -15.91 19.39 -6.30
N THR A 8 -15.56 19.60 -7.58
CA THR A 8 -15.47 18.55 -8.60
C THR A 8 -14.36 17.55 -8.30
N GLU A 9 -13.18 18.02 -7.87
CA GLU A 9 -12.07 17.16 -7.46
C GLU A 9 -12.43 16.37 -6.20
N ASN A 10 -13.06 17.01 -5.20
CA ASN A 10 -13.52 16.32 -3.99
C ASN A 10 -14.56 15.24 -4.30
N LYS A 11 -15.52 15.52 -5.20
CA LYS A 11 -16.54 14.54 -5.61
C LYS A 11 -15.94 13.38 -6.41
N TYR A 12 -14.96 13.65 -7.28
CA TYR A 12 -14.22 12.63 -8.02
C TYR A 12 -13.35 11.75 -7.11
N HIS A 13 -12.69 12.36 -6.12
CA HIS A 13 -11.94 11.62 -5.11
C HIS A 13 -12.85 10.80 -4.20
N SER A 14 -14.00 11.36 -3.78
CA SER A 14 -14.99 10.66 -2.96
C SER A 14 -15.60 9.48 -3.71
N SER A 15 -16.00 9.65 -4.97
CA SER A 15 -16.58 8.56 -5.76
C SER A 15 -15.56 7.46 -6.08
N LYS A 16 -14.28 7.81 -6.34
CA LYS A 16 -13.20 6.83 -6.51
C LYS A 16 -12.91 6.06 -5.22
N LEU A 17 -12.92 6.74 -4.07
CA LEU A 17 -12.75 6.12 -2.76
C LEU A 17 -13.95 5.23 -2.40
N GLU A 18 -15.16 5.64 -2.76
CA GLU A 18 -16.38 4.84 -2.59
C GLU A 18 -16.37 3.61 -3.49
N LEU A 19 -15.99 3.74 -4.77
CA LEU A 19 -15.84 2.59 -5.68
C LEU A 19 -14.81 1.59 -5.16
N MET A 20 -13.64 2.07 -4.70
CA MET A 20 -12.61 1.22 -4.08
C MET A 20 -13.08 0.58 -2.76
N ALA A 21 -13.94 1.27 -2.00
CA ALA A 21 -14.51 0.77 -0.74
C ALA A 21 -15.69 -0.19 -0.95
N ILE A 22 -16.49 0.00 -2.01
CA ILE A 22 -17.59 -0.89 -2.41
C ILE A 22 -17.02 -2.22 -2.89
N GLU A 23 -15.92 -2.20 -3.65
CA GLU A 23 -15.22 -3.40 -4.12
C GLU A 23 -14.56 -4.19 -2.97
N CYS A 24 -14.21 -3.52 -1.85
CA CYS A 24 -13.59 -4.17 -0.68
C CYS A 24 -14.56 -4.96 0.24
N ARG A 25 -15.89 -4.82 0.14
CA ARG A 25 -16.81 -5.46 1.11
C ARG A 25 -17.02 -6.96 0.89
N THR A 26 -16.75 -7.48 -0.31
CA THR A 26 -16.93 -8.90 -0.66
C THR A 26 -15.62 -9.69 -0.75
N LEU A 27 -14.49 -9.00 -0.66
CA LEU A 27 -13.15 -9.58 -0.77
C LEU A 27 -12.63 -9.99 0.59
N SER A 28 -11.92 -11.11 0.66
CA SER A 28 -11.19 -11.50 1.86
C SER A 28 -10.08 -10.47 2.14
N ALA A 29 -9.64 -10.31 3.40
CA ALA A 29 -8.51 -9.44 3.73
C ALA A 29 -7.24 -9.80 2.94
N GLU A 30 -7.17 -11.05 2.50
CA GLU A 30 -6.13 -11.60 1.66
C GLU A 30 -6.12 -11.05 0.22
N ASP A 31 -7.29 -10.67 -0.31
CA ASP A 31 -7.42 -10.10 -1.65
C ASP A 31 -7.42 -8.56 -1.61
N GLN A 32 -7.87 -7.98 -0.50
CA GLN A 32 -7.90 -6.51 -0.32
C GLN A 32 -6.50 -5.89 -0.29
N VAL A 33 -5.56 -6.50 0.45
CA VAL A 33 -4.20 -5.96 0.59
C VAL A 33 -3.47 -5.83 -0.75
N PRO A 34 -3.36 -6.90 -1.58
CA PRO A 34 -2.71 -6.77 -2.88
C PRO A 34 -3.43 -5.77 -3.79
N MET A 35 -4.77 -5.74 -3.83
CA MET A 35 -5.50 -4.73 -4.60
C MET A 35 -5.12 -3.30 -4.21
N MET A 36 -5.09 -3.01 -2.91
CA MET A 36 -4.69 -1.69 -2.41
C MET A 36 -3.22 -1.36 -2.73
N GLN A 37 -2.33 -2.35 -2.68
CA GLN A 37 -0.90 -2.17 -2.98
C GLN A 37 -0.63 -1.93 -4.46
N HIS A 38 -1.30 -2.65 -5.36
CA HIS A 38 -1.16 -2.44 -6.80
C HIS A 38 -1.83 -1.15 -7.30
N ALA A 39 -2.80 -0.62 -6.56
CA ALA A 39 -3.46 0.65 -6.87
C ALA A 39 -2.65 1.90 -6.47
N ASP A 40 -1.64 1.75 -5.60
CA ASP A 40 -0.75 2.84 -5.19
C ASP A 40 0.50 2.85 -6.06
N ASP A 41 0.74 3.94 -6.79
CA ASP A 41 1.84 4.03 -7.76
C ASP A 41 3.22 3.80 -7.13
N THR A 42 3.42 4.23 -5.88
CA THR A 42 4.71 4.06 -5.18
C THR A 42 4.92 2.61 -4.78
N LEU A 43 3.88 1.95 -4.26
CA LEU A 43 3.97 0.54 -3.90
C LEU A 43 4.06 -0.36 -5.15
N LYS A 44 3.37 0.00 -6.22
CA LYS A 44 3.45 -0.68 -7.52
C LYS A 44 4.88 -0.62 -8.09
N GLU A 45 5.57 0.52 -8.01
CA GLU A 45 6.98 0.63 -8.40
C GLU A 45 7.85 -0.35 -7.60
N LEU A 46 7.68 -0.42 -6.28
CA LEU A 46 8.42 -1.35 -5.42
C LEU A 46 8.14 -2.82 -5.77
N ILE A 47 6.88 -3.16 -6.08
CA ILE A 47 6.49 -4.52 -6.48
C ILE A 47 7.17 -4.87 -7.81
N LEU A 48 7.12 -4.00 -8.81
CA LEU A 48 7.76 -4.23 -10.11
C LEU A 48 9.28 -4.44 -9.98
N ILE A 49 9.95 -3.63 -9.16
CA ILE A 49 11.39 -3.80 -8.88
C ILE A 49 11.65 -5.16 -8.22
N LEU A 50 10.78 -5.58 -7.30
CA LEU A 50 10.91 -6.86 -6.58
C LEU A 50 10.55 -8.08 -7.44
N GLU A 51 9.69 -7.93 -8.44
CA GLU A 51 9.37 -8.97 -9.44
C GLU A 51 10.49 -9.15 -10.47
N ASN A 52 11.19 -8.07 -10.84
CA ASN A 52 12.34 -8.13 -11.73
C ASN A 52 13.49 -8.93 -11.10
N ASN A 53 14.33 -9.53 -11.96
CA ASN A 53 15.52 -10.27 -11.54
C ASN A 53 16.45 -9.39 -10.71
N ASN A 54 17.00 -9.95 -9.62
CA ASN A 54 17.87 -9.21 -8.70
C ASN A 54 19.18 -8.72 -9.37
N GLU A 55 19.61 -9.40 -10.44
CA GLU A 55 20.81 -9.07 -11.19
C GLU A 55 20.67 -7.78 -12.00
N ASP A 56 19.46 -7.50 -12.51
CA ASP A 56 19.17 -6.33 -13.34
C ASP A 56 18.91 -5.05 -12.53
N ARG A 57 18.81 -5.16 -11.19
CA ARG A 57 18.51 -4.02 -10.32
C ARG A 57 19.70 -3.08 -10.20
N THR A 58 19.46 -1.81 -10.45
CA THR A 58 20.38 -0.71 -10.18
C THR A 58 20.69 -0.62 -8.67
N LYS A 59 21.77 0.08 -8.31
CA LYS A 59 22.15 0.27 -6.90
C LYS A 59 21.05 1.01 -6.13
N GLU A 60 20.43 1.98 -6.80
CA GLU A 60 19.33 2.80 -6.28
C GLU A 60 18.09 1.94 -6.01
N GLU A 61 17.75 1.01 -6.91
CA GLU A 61 16.64 0.08 -6.71
C GLU A 61 16.90 -0.90 -5.57
N LYS A 62 18.11 -1.47 -5.49
CA LYS A 62 18.51 -2.35 -4.38
C LYS A 62 18.37 -1.65 -3.03
N GLN A 63 18.79 -0.38 -2.96
CA GLN A 63 18.65 0.43 -1.76
C GLN A 63 17.18 0.71 -1.41
N LYS A 64 16.32 0.97 -2.40
CA LYS A 64 14.88 1.21 -2.18
C LYS A 64 14.15 -0.03 -1.65
N VAL A 65 14.51 -1.23 -2.13
CA VAL A 65 13.79 -2.47 -1.81
C VAL A 65 14.42 -3.30 -0.69
N GLN A 66 15.53 -2.84 -0.09
CA GLN A 66 16.32 -3.61 0.88
C GLN A 66 15.49 -4.15 2.08
N ASP A 67 14.52 -3.37 2.55
CA ASP A 67 13.71 -3.67 3.74
C ASP A 67 12.36 -4.27 3.37
N TYR A 68 12.17 -4.59 2.09
CA TYR A 68 10.91 -5.05 1.54
C TYR A 68 11.05 -6.44 0.93
N VAL A 69 9.99 -7.24 1.11
CA VAL A 69 9.90 -8.59 0.57
C VAL A 69 8.55 -8.75 -0.09
N LEU A 70 8.56 -9.28 -1.32
CA LEU A 70 7.35 -9.70 -2.01
C LEU A 70 7.11 -11.19 -1.73
N LYS A 71 5.97 -11.53 -1.13
CA LYS A 71 5.54 -12.92 -0.91
C LYS A 71 4.08 -13.08 -1.32
N ARG A 72 3.79 -14.11 -2.13
CA ARG A 72 2.41 -14.41 -2.61
C ARG A 72 1.70 -13.18 -3.19
N ASN A 73 2.41 -12.41 -4.01
CA ASN A 73 1.92 -11.16 -4.60
C ASN A 73 1.55 -10.06 -3.58
N ARG A 74 2.16 -10.08 -2.39
CA ARG A 74 1.95 -9.05 -1.35
C ARG A 74 3.27 -8.47 -0.88
N LEU A 75 3.29 -7.16 -0.75
CA LEU A 75 4.46 -6.42 -0.28
C LEU A 75 4.48 -6.39 1.25
N PHE A 76 5.58 -6.88 1.81
CA PHE A 76 5.87 -6.87 3.24
C PHE A 76 7.07 -5.98 3.52
N ARG A 77 7.03 -5.31 4.68
CA ARG A 77 8.22 -4.70 5.27
C ARG A 77 8.79 -5.65 6.32
N VAL A 78 10.08 -5.91 6.21
CA VAL A 78 10.83 -6.73 7.16
C VAL A 78 11.25 -5.83 8.32
N ILE A 79 10.88 -6.23 9.54
CA ILE A 79 11.31 -5.55 10.77
C ILE A 79 12.05 -6.58 11.63
N ASN A 80 13.32 -6.30 11.90
CA ASN A 80 14.15 -7.10 12.80
C ASN A 80 14.12 -6.47 14.20
N ASP A 81 13.45 -7.14 15.14
CA ASP A 81 13.29 -6.69 16.53
C ASP A 81 14.26 -7.46 17.46
N GLY A 82 15.51 -7.62 17.00
CA GLY A 82 16.57 -8.35 17.71
C GLY A 82 16.41 -9.88 17.68
N GLU A 83 15.31 -10.40 18.23
CA GLU A 83 15.08 -11.85 18.40
C GLU A 83 14.17 -12.47 17.33
N ARG A 84 13.38 -11.65 16.63
CA ARG A 84 12.41 -12.13 15.64
C ARG A 84 12.32 -11.21 14.43
N GLU A 85 12.30 -11.84 13.26
CA GLU A 85 11.91 -11.18 12.02
C GLU A 85 10.37 -11.10 11.98
N ARG A 86 9.83 -9.89 11.85
CA ARG A 86 8.40 -9.65 11.67
C ARG A 86 8.14 -9.12 10.27
N LEU A 87 7.13 -9.71 9.60
CA LEU A 87 6.67 -9.25 8.29
C LEU A 87 5.38 -8.44 8.47
N LEU A 88 5.44 -7.16 8.13
CA LEU A 88 4.30 -6.25 8.24
C LEU A 88 3.76 -5.90 6.86
N PHE A 89 2.45 -5.90 6.70
CA PHE A 89 1.82 -5.44 5.46
C PHE A 89 2.10 -3.97 5.22
N VAL A 90 2.52 -3.64 4.00
CA VAL A 90 2.74 -2.26 3.60
C VAL A 90 1.42 -1.66 3.15
N ILE A 91 0.93 -0.68 3.90
CA ILE A 91 -0.33 0.01 3.62
C ILE A 91 -0.07 1.35 2.91
N PRO A 92 -0.75 1.63 1.77
CA PRO A 92 -0.69 2.91 1.06
C PRO A 92 -0.93 4.10 1.99
N LYS A 93 -0.21 5.21 1.77
CA LYS A 93 -0.30 6.40 2.64
C LYS A 93 -1.72 6.97 2.71
N SER A 94 -2.42 6.99 1.58
CA SER A 94 -3.76 7.54 1.42
C SER A 94 -4.81 6.86 2.32
N ILE A 95 -4.64 5.57 2.63
CA ILE A 95 -5.64 4.80 3.39
C ILE A 95 -5.26 4.59 4.87
N ARG A 96 -4.03 4.90 5.29
CA ARG A 96 -3.63 4.71 6.70
C ARG A 96 -4.54 5.47 7.66
N LYS A 97 -4.90 6.71 7.33
CA LYS A 97 -5.77 7.54 8.18
C LYS A 97 -7.17 6.94 8.30
N SER A 98 -7.76 6.44 7.21
CA SER A 98 -9.10 5.86 7.24
C SER A 98 -9.12 4.55 8.03
N ILE A 99 -8.05 3.75 7.97
CA ILE A 99 -7.89 2.56 8.80
C ILE A 99 -7.83 2.95 10.29
N VAL A 100 -6.98 3.90 10.66
CA VAL A 100 -6.84 4.35 12.05
C VAL A 100 -8.16 4.88 12.61
N VAL A 101 -8.89 5.71 11.85
CA VAL A 101 -10.20 6.23 12.26
C VAL A 101 -11.21 5.10 12.48
N LYS A 102 -11.32 4.15 11.54
CA LYS A 102 -12.22 3.00 11.67
C LYS A 102 -11.93 2.19 12.93
N PHE A 103 -10.66 1.94 13.26
CA PHE A 103 -10.31 1.19 14.47
C PHE A 103 -10.55 1.97 15.76
N HIS A 104 -10.43 3.31 15.73
CA HIS A 104 -10.79 4.15 16.86
C HIS A 104 -12.30 4.17 17.08
N ASP A 105 -13.11 4.22 16.02
CA ASP A 105 -14.58 4.25 16.12
C ASP A 105 -15.21 2.88 16.47
N LEU A 106 -14.42 1.81 16.39
CA LEU A 106 -14.82 0.44 16.75
C LEU A 106 -14.46 0.07 18.20
N LEU A 107 -13.72 0.93 18.92
CA LEU A 107 -13.34 0.80 20.33
C LEU A 107 -14.19 1.72 21.21
#